data_AF-A0A6A6ZQW8-F1
#
_entry.id   AF-A0A6A6ZQW8-F1
#
_cell.length_a   1.000
_cell.length_b   1.000
_cell.length_c   1.000
_cell.angle_alpha   90.00
_cell.angle_beta   90.00
_cell.angle_gamma   90.00
#
_symmetry.space_group_name_H-M   'P 1'
#
loop_
_entity.id
_entity.type
_entity.pdbx_description
1 polymer ?
#
loop_
_entity_poly.entity_id
_entity_poly.type
_entity_poly.pdbx_seq_one_letter_code
_entity_poly.pdbx_strand_id
1 'polypeptide(L)'
;PTVFPLLFASVIGRAAYAILLWRLENGERIEILDTLASSTSLTSTVTSQFQLRRVSVWGTMLIAMWALSPIGGQASIRQMTVDTTIVTTPASFRIAVPDANPFSRVDPDSHVVFVYLNKLFTSAMVSSTKTRASPLDMWGNVKIPMLEYYEKSLQPDDRGWYTTNITDNDSAVYSSLIGIPMDGLRPFNFFHAPAGSPYWLSCAMTSTYVELEVSCTATSTCRASRVRRSQLSQLPSDVTMRDMGGISHWSRFLETFLTSQGGGASLLSAYLRNPALSIGNTGKDPWSITDESLSTRLGQLLNSYFVGLANLYTITGGINNETSYFGDTNITFEPAEKISESRVWPSQGTKHKHVEVIIAHKAWTTTLSIISILLILACLISPLVRHFLTTGPDVAMNFSSLATRNNAYVPLSSSGTYLDAADRYKLLKDVRLRLGDAERKADVGNLVIGS
;
A
#
# COMPACT_ATOMS: atom_id res chain seq x y z
N PRO A 1 -12.12 8.78 -19.70
CA PRO A 1 -12.66 8.75 -21.09
C PRO A 1 -11.58 8.34 -22.09
N THR A 2 -11.76 7.21 -22.77
CA THR A 2 -10.81 6.68 -23.74
C THR A 2 -11.10 7.24 -25.13
N VAL A 3 -10.07 7.58 -25.92
CA VAL A 3 -10.22 8.04 -27.32
C VAL A 3 -10.72 6.92 -28.26
N PHE A 4 -10.69 5.68 -27.77
CA PHE A 4 -11.00 4.47 -28.52
C PHE A 4 -12.37 4.48 -29.25
N PRO A 5 -13.51 4.80 -28.62
CA PRO A 5 -14.81 4.78 -29.31
C PRO A 5 -14.91 5.82 -30.43
N LEU A 6 -14.21 6.96 -30.31
CA LEU A 6 -14.18 8.00 -31.34
C LEU A 6 -13.44 7.53 -32.59
N LEU A 7 -12.25 6.93 -32.40
CA LEU A 7 -11.48 6.35 -33.51
C LEU A 7 -12.23 5.19 -34.15
N PHE A 8 -12.85 4.33 -33.33
CA PHE A 8 -13.65 3.21 -33.82
C PHE A 8 -14.78 3.70 -34.75
N ALA A 9 -15.56 4.68 -34.30
CA ALA A 9 -16.67 5.22 -35.08
C ALA A 9 -16.21 5.85 -36.40
N SER A 10 -15.08 6.59 -36.38
CA SER A 10 -14.50 7.20 -37.58
C SER A 10 -14.08 6.17 -38.63
N VAL A 11 -13.42 5.09 -38.20
CA VAL A 11 -12.91 4.04 -39.10
C VAL A 11 -14.05 3.21 -39.69
N ILE A 12 -14.96 2.69 -38.85
CA ILE A 12 -16.07 1.85 -39.31
C ILE A 12 -17.03 2.65 -40.19
N GLY A 13 -17.33 3.90 -39.85
CA GLY A 13 -18.18 4.77 -40.68
C GLY A 13 -17.60 4.98 -42.08
N ARG A 14 -16.30 5.23 -42.19
CA ARG A 14 -15.61 5.38 -43.49
C ARG A 14 -15.55 4.07 -44.28
N ALA A 15 -15.33 2.94 -43.62
CA ALA A 15 -15.32 1.63 -44.25
C ALA A 15 -16.72 1.26 -44.79
N ALA A 16 -17.78 1.47 -44.00
CA ALA A 16 -19.16 1.22 -44.40
C ALA A 16 -19.57 2.08 -45.61
N TYR A 17 -19.20 3.36 -45.59
CA TYR A 17 -19.46 4.27 -46.71
C TYR A 17 -18.72 3.87 -47.99
N ALA A 18 -17.45 3.46 -47.90
CA ALA A 18 -16.70 2.96 -49.06
C ALA A 18 -17.33 1.69 -49.66
N ILE A 19 -17.75 0.75 -48.80
CA ILE A 19 -18.44 -0.48 -49.23
C ILE A 19 -19.79 -0.14 -49.90
N LEU A 20 -20.52 0.84 -49.37
CA LEU A 20 -21.78 1.30 -49.94
C LEU A 20 -21.60 1.81 -51.39
N LEU A 21 -20.62 2.69 -51.62
CA LEU A 21 -20.36 3.23 -52.95
C LEU A 21 -19.97 2.13 -53.95
N TRP A 22 -19.09 1.21 -53.54
CA TRP A 22 -18.71 0.06 -54.35
C TRP A 22 -19.90 -0.83 -54.73
N ARG A 23 -20.79 -1.11 -53.77
CA ARG A 23 -22.01 -1.89 -54.03
C ARG A 23 -22.96 -1.17 -54.97
N LEU A 24 -23.08 0.16 -54.81
CA LEU A 24 -23.93 0.99 -55.66
C LEU A 24 -23.43 1.04 -57.11
N GLU A 25 -22.12 1.11 -57.37
CA GLU A 25 -21.56 1.07 -58.73
C GLU A 25 -21.82 -0.25 -59.45
N ASN A 26 -21.88 -1.36 -58.70
CA ASN A 26 -22.11 -2.71 -59.24
C ASN A 26 -23.59 -3.05 -59.43
N GLY A 27 -24.50 -2.27 -58.85
CA GLY A 27 -25.93 -2.55 -58.86
C GLY A 27 -26.34 -3.49 -57.72
N GLU A 28 -26.90 -2.93 -56.65
CA GLU A 28 -27.25 -3.68 -55.45
C GLU A 28 -28.69 -3.38 -55.01
N ARG A 29 -29.29 -4.29 -54.23
CA ARG A 29 -30.63 -4.09 -53.66
C ARG A 29 -30.68 -2.86 -52.76
N ILE A 30 -31.75 -2.08 -52.88
CA ILE A 30 -32.02 -0.92 -52.00
C ILE A 30 -31.97 -1.32 -50.52
N GLU A 31 -32.43 -2.53 -50.18
CA GLU A 31 -32.39 -3.07 -48.81
C GLU A 31 -31.00 -2.97 -48.18
N ILE A 32 -29.96 -3.37 -48.93
CA ILE A 32 -28.57 -3.43 -48.46
C ILE A 32 -27.95 -2.04 -48.46
N LEU A 33 -28.21 -1.25 -49.51
CA LEU A 33 -27.70 0.11 -49.65
C LEU A 33 -28.21 1.01 -48.53
N ASP A 34 -29.51 0.94 -48.20
CA ASP A 34 -30.12 1.76 -47.16
C ASP A 34 -29.69 1.30 -45.74
N THR A 35 -29.49 -0.02 -45.56
CA THR A 35 -28.91 -0.56 -44.32
C THR A 35 -27.48 -0.04 -44.11
N LEU A 36 -26.64 -0.03 -45.15
CA LEU A 36 -25.27 0.50 -45.07
C LEU A 36 -25.25 2.03 -44.90
N ALA A 37 -26.15 2.76 -45.57
CA ALA A 37 -26.27 4.22 -45.47
C ALA A 37 -26.68 4.67 -44.07
N SER A 38 -27.62 3.96 -43.46
CA SER A 38 -28.12 4.25 -42.11
C SER A 38 -27.17 3.80 -41.01
N SER A 39 -26.20 2.93 -41.27
CA SER A 39 -25.34 2.31 -40.25
C SER A 39 -24.00 3.02 -40.02
N THR A 40 -23.97 4.35 -40.15
CA THR A 40 -22.77 5.20 -39.95
C THR A 40 -22.44 5.44 -38.48
N SER A 41 -23.35 5.13 -37.55
CA SER A 41 -23.14 5.19 -36.09
C SER A 41 -23.82 4.01 -35.37
N LEU A 42 -23.41 3.71 -34.14
CA LEU A 42 -24.07 2.68 -33.31
C LEU A 42 -25.56 2.97 -33.15
N THR A 43 -25.92 4.20 -32.73
CA THR A 43 -27.31 4.58 -32.51
C THR A 43 -28.12 4.46 -33.77
N SER A 44 -27.60 4.95 -34.90
CA SER A 44 -28.30 4.91 -36.19
C SER A 44 -28.48 3.47 -36.70
N THR A 45 -27.49 2.60 -36.49
CA THR A 45 -27.55 1.16 -36.83
C THR A 45 -28.62 0.43 -36.01
N VAL A 46 -28.71 0.72 -34.71
CA VAL A 46 -29.72 0.11 -33.84
C VAL A 46 -31.11 0.62 -34.20
N THR A 47 -31.27 1.95 -34.35
CA THR A 47 -32.57 2.53 -34.71
C THR A 47 -33.04 2.09 -36.09
N SER A 48 -32.14 1.88 -37.06
CA SER A 48 -32.51 1.44 -38.40
C SER A 48 -33.11 0.03 -38.38
N GLN A 49 -32.58 -0.90 -37.58
CA GLN A 49 -33.17 -2.24 -37.44
C GLN A 49 -34.60 -2.20 -36.86
N PHE A 50 -34.86 -1.30 -35.90
CA PHE A 50 -36.19 -1.12 -35.34
C PHE A 50 -37.16 -0.42 -36.30
N GLN A 51 -36.70 0.62 -36.99
CA GLN A 51 -37.52 1.38 -37.95
C GLN A 51 -37.89 0.55 -39.18
N LEU A 52 -36.98 -0.29 -39.67
CA LEU A 52 -37.23 -1.16 -40.81
C LEU A 52 -38.11 -2.38 -40.47
N ARG A 53 -38.44 -2.60 -39.17
CA ARG A 53 -39.27 -3.70 -38.63
C ARG A 53 -38.91 -5.08 -39.18
N ARG A 54 -37.66 -5.29 -39.56
CA ARG A 54 -37.12 -6.53 -40.13
C ARG A 54 -35.66 -6.65 -39.72
N VAL A 55 -35.32 -7.79 -39.10
CA VAL A 55 -33.95 -8.11 -38.73
C VAL A 55 -33.24 -8.66 -39.97
N SER A 56 -32.37 -7.86 -40.58
CA SER A 56 -31.53 -8.32 -41.70
C SER A 56 -30.23 -8.92 -41.17
N VAL A 57 -29.70 -9.96 -41.83
CA VAL A 57 -28.42 -10.58 -41.45
C VAL A 57 -27.30 -9.53 -41.41
N TRP A 58 -27.28 -8.63 -42.40
CA TRP A 58 -26.34 -7.50 -42.47
C TRP A 58 -26.49 -6.54 -41.29
N GLY A 59 -27.73 -6.24 -40.90
CA GLY A 59 -28.03 -5.43 -39.72
C GLY A 59 -27.50 -6.03 -38.43
N THR A 60 -27.70 -7.33 -38.22
CA THR A 60 -27.16 -8.03 -37.03
C THR A 60 -25.63 -8.05 -37.01
N MET A 61 -24.98 -8.24 -38.16
CA MET A 61 -23.52 -8.17 -38.26
C MET A 61 -22.98 -6.76 -37.96
N LEU A 62 -23.66 -5.72 -38.44
CA LEU A 62 -23.30 -4.33 -38.15
C LEU A 62 -23.49 -4.00 -36.67
N ILE A 63 -24.57 -4.45 -36.03
CA ILE A 63 -24.75 -4.29 -34.58
C ILE A 63 -23.63 -4.99 -33.80
N ALA A 64 -23.31 -6.24 -34.15
CA ALA A 64 -22.22 -6.97 -33.50
C ALA A 64 -20.87 -6.26 -33.67
N MET A 65 -20.61 -5.70 -34.86
CA MET A 65 -19.42 -4.88 -35.12
C MET A 65 -19.42 -3.61 -34.26
N TRP A 66 -20.52 -2.86 -34.22
CA TRP A 66 -20.63 -1.65 -33.42
C TRP A 66 -20.57 -1.89 -31.90
N ALA A 67 -20.94 -3.08 -31.42
CA ALA A 67 -20.80 -3.48 -30.02
C ALA A 67 -19.33 -3.61 -29.58
N LEU A 68 -18.38 -3.76 -30.52
CA LEU A 68 -16.95 -3.77 -30.21
C LEU A 68 -16.44 -2.40 -29.72
N SER A 69 -17.13 -1.31 -30.04
CA SER A 69 -16.80 0.05 -29.59
C SER A 69 -16.89 0.21 -28.07
N PRO A 70 -18.04 -0.04 -27.42
CA PRO A 70 -18.13 0.03 -25.95
C PRO A 70 -17.25 -1.02 -25.26
N ILE A 71 -17.09 -2.22 -25.85
CA ILE A 71 -16.23 -3.28 -25.28
C ILE A 71 -14.76 -2.86 -25.27
N GLY A 72 -14.23 -2.34 -26.38
CA GLY A 72 -12.84 -1.86 -26.43
C GLY A 72 -12.59 -0.62 -25.57
N GLY A 73 -13.59 0.26 -25.43
CA GLY A 73 -13.54 1.36 -24.48
C GLY A 73 -13.44 0.89 -23.02
N GLN A 74 -14.20 -0.15 -22.64
CA GLN A 74 -14.09 -0.74 -21.30
C GLN A 74 -12.78 -1.53 -21.11
N ALA A 75 -12.35 -2.26 -22.13
CA ALA A 75 -11.12 -3.05 -22.09
C ALA A 75 -9.87 -2.18 -21.88
N SER A 76 -9.82 -1.00 -22.50
CA SER A 76 -8.69 -0.07 -22.36
C SER A 76 -8.58 0.55 -20.97
N ILE A 77 -9.69 0.69 -20.23
CA ILE A 77 -9.65 1.16 -18.83
C ILE A 77 -9.25 0.02 -17.89
N ARG A 78 -9.72 -1.21 -18.16
CA ARG A 78 -9.59 -2.36 -17.26
C ARG A 78 -8.35 -3.21 -17.51
N GLN A 79 -7.45 -2.79 -18.41
CA GLN A 79 -6.26 -3.58 -18.75
C GLN A 79 -5.23 -3.60 -17.61
N MET A 80 -5.19 -2.58 -16.75
CA MET A 80 -4.19 -2.43 -15.68
C MET A 80 -4.89 -2.21 -14.34
N THR A 81 -4.42 -2.93 -13.33
CA THR A 81 -4.82 -2.75 -11.93
C THR A 81 -3.57 -2.62 -11.07
N VAL A 82 -3.60 -1.73 -10.08
CA VAL A 82 -2.55 -1.64 -9.07
C VAL A 82 -2.85 -2.67 -8.00
N ASP A 83 -1.88 -3.52 -7.72
CA ASP A 83 -1.95 -4.50 -6.64
C ASP A 83 -0.72 -4.37 -5.73
N THR A 84 -0.84 -4.84 -4.49
CA THR A 84 0.26 -4.78 -3.52
C THR A 84 0.86 -6.17 -3.36
N THR A 85 2.12 -6.32 -3.73
CA THR A 85 2.85 -7.58 -3.52
C THR A 85 3.84 -7.44 -2.38
N ILE A 86 3.99 -8.52 -1.60
CA ILE A 86 4.94 -8.59 -0.49
C ILE A 86 6.24 -9.20 -1.03
N VAL A 87 7.26 -8.36 -1.19
CA VAL A 87 8.60 -8.81 -1.53
C VAL A 87 9.33 -9.17 -0.24
N THR A 88 9.71 -10.43 -0.13
CA THR A 88 10.43 -10.97 1.03
C THR A 88 11.91 -11.09 0.69
N THR A 89 12.76 -10.36 1.40
CA THR A 89 14.22 -10.39 1.20
C THR A 89 14.95 -10.66 2.51
N PRO A 90 16.00 -11.49 2.54
CA PRO A 90 16.90 -11.56 3.68
C PRO A 90 17.53 -10.19 3.88
N ALA A 91 17.54 -9.69 5.12
CA ALA A 91 18.05 -8.39 5.48
C ALA A 91 18.87 -8.49 6.76
N SER A 92 20.08 -7.94 6.73
CA SER A 92 20.88 -7.73 7.93
C SER A 92 20.51 -6.40 8.57
N PHE A 93 20.20 -6.39 9.86
CA PHE A 93 19.94 -5.19 10.64
C PHE A 93 20.89 -5.14 11.84
N ARG A 94 21.20 -3.92 12.28
CA ARG A 94 22.16 -3.68 13.35
C ARG A 94 21.43 -3.45 14.64
N ILE A 95 21.80 -4.19 15.68
CA ILE A 95 21.27 -4.03 17.03
C ILE A 95 22.46 -3.72 17.92
N ALA A 96 22.49 -2.54 18.53
CA ALA A 96 23.41 -2.29 19.65
C ALA A 96 23.08 -3.27 20.77
N VAL A 97 24.05 -3.80 21.49
CA VAL A 97 23.88 -4.72 22.60
C VAL A 97 24.58 -4.17 23.82
N PRO A 98 23.89 -4.13 24.98
CA PRO A 98 24.47 -3.72 26.23
C PRO A 98 25.76 -4.46 26.53
N ASP A 99 26.78 -3.68 26.87
CA ASP A 99 28.02 -4.22 27.38
C ASP A 99 27.81 -4.82 28.79
N ALA A 100 28.59 -5.84 29.10
CA ALA A 100 28.62 -6.49 30.40
C ALA A 100 29.28 -5.63 31.48
N ASN A 101 30.03 -4.59 31.10
CA ASN A 101 30.68 -3.69 32.03
C ASN A 101 30.62 -2.21 31.57
N PRO A 102 29.42 -1.59 31.58
CA PRO A 102 29.24 -0.20 31.15
C PRO A 102 29.99 0.81 32.04
N PHE A 103 30.47 0.37 33.20
CA PHE A 103 31.24 1.16 34.15
C PHE A 103 32.76 1.04 33.96
N SER A 104 33.24 0.09 33.15
CA SER A 104 34.68 -0.09 32.84
C SER A 104 35.30 1.14 32.16
N ARG A 105 34.47 1.95 31.50
CA ARG A 105 34.86 3.18 30.79
C ARG A 105 34.60 4.47 31.55
N VAL A 106 33.80 4.41 32.59
CA VAL A 106 33.47 5.62 33.31
C VAL A 106 34.60 5.82 34.31
N ASP A 107 35.60 6.59 33.88
CA ASP A 107 36.64 7.12 34.76
C ASP A 107 35.95 7.51 36.08
N PRO A 108 36.42 7.05 37.25
CA PRO A 108 35.72 7.30 38.51
C PRO A 108 35.35 8.78 38.73
N ASP A 109 36.10 9.70 38.11
CA ASP A 109 35.90 11.15 38.15
C ASP A 109 35.11 11.74 36.96
N SER A 110 34.68 10.95 35.97
CA SER A 110 33.93 11.47 34.81
C SER A 110 32.46 11.73 35.15
N HIS A 111 32.22 12.76 35.97
CA HIS A 111 30.88 13.27 36.30
C HIS A 111 30.03 13.58 35.05
N VAL A 112 30.68 13.89 33.93
CA VAL A 112 30.07 14.28 32.66
C VAL A 112 29.17 13.18 32.07
N VAL A 113 29.61 11.91 32.09
CA VAL A 113 28.84 10.78 31.53
C VAL A 113 27.55 10.59 32.32
N PHE A 114 27.63 10.61 33.65
CA PHE A 114 26.47 10.49 34.52
C PHE A 114 25.53 11.70 34.42
N VAL A 115 26.05 12.90 34.17
CA VAL A 115 25.22 14.09 33.90
C VAL A 115 24.40 13.91 32.63
N TYR A 116 24.98 13.38 31.55
CA TYR A 116 24.23 13.09 30.32
C TYR A 116 23.22 11.98 30.53
N LEU A 117 23.60 10.88 31.17
CA LEU A 117 22.70 9.77 31.50
C LEU A 117 21.52 10.24 32.36
N ASN A 118 21.77 11.04 33.39
CA ASN A 118 20.73 11.57 34.26
C ASN A 118 19.78 12.50 33.48
N LYS A 119 20.28 13.30 32.54
CA LYS A 119 19.44 14.13 31.65
C LYS A 119 18.58 13.28 30.71
N LEU A 120 19.15 12.22 30.12
CA LEU A 120 18.37 11.29 29.28
C LEU A 120 17.28 10.61 30.11
N PHE A 121 17.64 10.06 31.27
CA PHE A 121 16.68 9.37 32.12
C PHE A 121 15.58 10.29 32.65
N THR A 122 15.94 11.48 33.15
CA THR A 122 14.95 12.45 33.63
C THR A 122 14.04 12.94 32.52
N SER A 123 14.58 13.22 31.32
CA SER A 123 13.78 13.62 30.16
C SER A 123 12.78 12.52 29.73
N ALA A 124 13.18 11.24 29.79
CA ALA A 124 12.27 10.13 29.53
C ALA A 124 11.13 10.05 30.56
N MET A 125 11.41 10.27 31.85
CA MET A 125 10.39 10.26 32.93
C MET A 125 9.39 11.41 32.84
N VAL A 126 9.85 12.61 32.43
CA VAL A 126 8.99 13.80 32.31
C VAL A 126 8.35 13.97 30.94
N SER A 127 8.64 13.07 30.00
CA SER A 127 8.04 13.09 28.68
C SER A 127 6.51 12.96 28.72
N SER A 128 5.84 13.44 27.67
CA SER A 128 4.38 13.44 27.61
C SER A 128 3.80 12.03 27.79
N THR A 129 2.57 11.92 28.31
CA THR A 129 1.88 10.63 28.46
C THR A 129 1.78 9.89 27.11
N LYS A 130 1.55 10.64 26.02
CA LYS A 130 1.57 10.11 24.64
C LYS A 130 2.93 9.56 24.25
N THR A 131 4.02 10.25 24.58
CA THR A 131 5.39 9.79 24.30
C THR A 131 5.72 8.53 25.10
N ARG A 132 5.20 8.39 26.32
CA ARG A 132 5.43 7.20 27.16
C ARG A 132 4.63 5.98 26.70
N ALA A 133 3.38 6.17 26.29
CA ALA A 133 2.54 5.13 25.69
C ALA A 133 2.89 4.85 24.20
N SER A 134 3.73 5.68 23.57
CA SER A 134 4.17 5.48 22.19
C SER A 134 5.10 4.26 22.07
N PRO A 135 5.02 3.48 20.96
CA PRO A 135 5.96 2.39 20.66
C PRO A 135 7.38 2.87 20.37
N LEU A 136 7.57 4.17 20.18
CA LEU A 136 8.85 4.85 20.06
C LEU A 136 9.12 5.71 21.29
N ASP A 137 10.37 5.78 21.71
CA ASP A 137 10.82 6.78 22.69
C ASP A 137 10.97 8.18 22.05
N MET A 138 11.37 9.16 22.86
CA MET A 138 11.56 10.55 22.39
C MET A 138 12.75 10.73 21.43
N TRP A 139 13.62 9.72 21.29
CA TRP A 139 14.75 9.69 20.36
C TRP A 139 14.49 8.83 19.12
N GLY A 140 13.27 8.27 18.98
CA GLY A 140 12.88 7.45 17.84
C GLY A 140 13.31 5.99 17.91
N ASN A 141 13.76 5.51 19.08
CA ASN A 141 14.09 4.10 19.28
C ASN A 141 12.84 3.29 19.61
N VAL A 142 12.79 2.04 19.13
CA VAL A 142 11.67 1.12 19.38
C VAL A 142 11.68 0.64 20.83
N LYS A 143 10.53 0.75 21.49
CA LYS A 143 10.33 0.20 22.84
C LYS A 143 9.89 -1.26 22.77
N ILE A 144 10.36 -2.03 23.74
CA ILE A 144 10.03 -3.45 23.85
C ILE A 144 8.79 -3.60 24.72
N PRO A 145 7.71 -4.23 24.22
CA PRO A 145 6.52 -4.54 25.01
C PRO A 145 6.85 -5.54 26.13
N MET A 146 6.24 -5.37 27.31
CA MET A 146 6.36 -6.30 28.42
C MET A 146 5.55 -7.55 28.10
N LEU A 147 6.22 -8.67 27.84
CA LEU A 147 5.57 -9.90 27.39
C LEU A 147 4.54 -10.42 28.41
N GLU A 148 4.84 -10.27 29.70
CA GLU A 148 4.01 -10.71 30.82
C GLU A 148 2.63 -10.03 30.82
N TYR A 149 2.52 -8.84 30.24
CA TYR A 149 1.24 -8.16 30.05
C TYR A 149 0.34 -8.91 29.05
N TYR A 150 0.93 -9.39 27.94
CA TYR A 150 0.23 -10.09 26.88
C TYR A 150 -0.12 -11.53 27.28
N GLU A 151 0.76 -12.21 28.02
CA GLU A 151 0.48 -13.56 28.53
C GLU A 151 -0.72 -13.60 29.48
N LYS A 152 -0.97 -12.52 30.21
CA LYS A 152 -2.13 -12.40 31.11
C LYS A 152 -3.44 -12.08 30.39
N SER A 153 -3.37 -11.40 29.25
CA SER A 153 -4.53 -10.77 28.60
C SER A 153 -4.94 -11.44 27.29
N LEU A 154 -4.02 -12.11 26.60
CA LEU A 154 -4.19 -12.63 25.25
C LEU A 154 -3.72 -14.08 25.14
N GLN A 155 -4.23 -14.79 24.14
CA GLN A 155 -3.76 -16.12 23.77
C GLN A 155 -2.75 -16.01 22.62
N PRO A 156 -1.66 -16.79 22.65
CA PRO A 156 -0.68 -16.76 21.58
C PRO A 156 -1.18 -17.47 20.32
N ASP A 157 -0.62 -17.08 19.19
CA ASP A 157 -0.78 -17.76 17.91
C ASP A 157 -0.14 -19.17 17.95
N ASP A 158 -0.40 -20.03 16.94
CA ASP A 158 0.16 -21.40 16.84
C ASP A 158 1.70 -21.48 16.93
N ARG A 159 2.40 -20.36 16.72
CA ARG A 159 3.87 -20.23 16.81
C ARG A 159 4.35 -19.49 18.06
N GLY A 160 3.48 -19.30 19.05
CA GLY A 160 3.78 -18.66 20.34
C GLY A 160 3.84 -17.13 20.30
N TRP A 161 3.37 -16.48 19.22
CA TRP A 161 3.44 -15.02 19.06
C TRP A 161 2.23 -14.33 19.67
N TYR A 162 2.46 -13.20 20.32
CA TYR A 162 1.43 -12.28 20.78
C TYR A 162 1.40 -11.05 19.88
N THR A 163 0.21 -10.64 19.42
CA THR A 163 0.02 -9.45 18.60
C THR A 163 -0.13 -8.21 19.47
N THR A 164 0.68 -7.17 19.21
CA THR A 164 0.68 -5.92 19.96
C THR A 164 -0.20 -4.86 19.27
N ASN A 165 -1.48 -4.82 19.63
CA ASN A 165 -2.42 -3.84 19.09
C ASN A 165 -2.27 -2.46 19.77
N ILE A 166 -2.33 -1.38 18.98
CA ILE A 166 -2.07 0.03 19.39
C ILE A 166 -3.18 0.62 20.29
N THR A 167 -4.17 -0.16 20.71
CA THR A 167 -5.34 0.40 21.41
C THR A 167 -5.06 0.84 22.84
N ASP A 168 -3.99 0.35 23.45
CA ASP A 168 -3.70 0.66 24.84
C ASP A 168 -2.84 1.92 24.97
N ASN A 169 -3.51 3.01 25.36
CA ASN A 169 -2.93 4.29 25.75
C ASN A 169 -2.16 4.18 27.10
N ASP A 170 -1.82 2.97 27.52
CA ASP A 170 -1.25 2.64 28.81
C ASP A 170 0.28 2.56 28.71
N SER A 171 0.95 3.46 29.43
CA SER A 171 2.41 3.45 29.54
C SER A 171 2.96 2.20 30.24
N ALA A 172 2.12 1.41 30.93
CA ALA A 172 2.53 0.16 31.59
C ALA A 172 2.81 -1.01 30.62
N VAL A 173 2.54 -0.83 29.32
CA VAL A 173 2.68 -1.89 28.30
C VAL A 173 4.13 -2.14 27.89
N TYR A 174 5.04 -1.19 28.10
CA TYR A 174 6.46 -1.32 27.68
C TYR A 174 7.38 -1.64 28.84
N SER A 175 8.44 -2.40 28.57
CA SER A 175 9.47 -2.75 29.56
C SER A 175 10.36 -1.58 29.97
N SER A 176 10.49 -0.53 29.15
CA SER A 176 11.31 0.66 29.41
C SER A 176 10.70 1.93 28.78
N LEU A 177 11.06 3.11 29.31
CA LEU A 177 10.74 4.43 28.75
C LEU A 177 11.71 4.85 27.63
N ILE A 178 12.94 4.32 27.66
CA ILE A 178 13.97 4.50 26.64
C ILE A 178 13.98 3.24 25.77
N GLY A 179 13.80 3.39 24.46
CA GLY A 179 13.77 2.29 23.51
C GLY A 179 15.17 1.70 23.32
N ILE A 180 15.24 0.44 22.93
CA ILE A 180 16.51 -0.27 22.80
C ILE A 180 16.82 -0.53 21.32
N PRO A 181 18.11 -0.54 20.96
CA PRO A 181 18.70 -1.69 20.29
C PRO A 181 19.13 -2.69 21.40
N MET A 182 18.42 -3.83 21.48
CA MET A 182 18.37 -4.94 22.51
C MET A 182 19.69 -5.28 23.25
N ASP A 183 19.82 -5.80 24.48
CA ASP A 183 18.96 -6.54 25.41
C ASP A 183 19.54 -6.48 26.86
N GLY A 184 18.66 -6.56 27.86
CA GLY A 184 18.93 -7.26 29.13
C GLY A 184 18.84 -6.45 30.42
N LEU A 185 17.74 -6.59 31.18
CA LEU A 185 17.72 -6.27 32.62
C LEU A 185 17.05 -7.36 33.48
N ARG A 186 17.54 -7.47 34.72
CA ARG A 186 17.46 -8.70 35.54
C ARG A 186 17.71 -8.55 37.06
N PRO A 187 17.32 -9.55 37.88
CA PRO A 187 17.11 -9.48 39.34
C PRO A 187 18.10 -9.36 40.48
N PHE A 188 17.53 -8.87 41.59
CA PHE A 188 17.91 -9.19 42.97
C PHE A 188 16.84 -8.65 43.93
N ASN A 189 16.80 -9.16 45.17
CA ASN A 189 16.00 -8.57 46.24
C ASN A 189 16.66 -7.29 46.76
N PHE A 190 16.01 -6.15 46.56
CA PHE A 190 16.36 -4.93 47.29
C PHE A 190 15.23 -4.46 48.16
N PHE A 191 15.66 -3.72 49.18
CA PHE A 191 14.82 -2.99 50.10
C PHE A 191 14.72 -1.53 49.64
N HIS A 192 13.56 -1.12 49.12
CA HIS A 192 13.26 0.30 48.90
C HIS A 192 12.39 0.83 50.03
N ALA A 193 12.86 1.88 50.70
CA ALA A 193 12.09 2.64 51.68
C ALA A 193 11.85 4.06 51.11
N PRO A 194 10.62 4.40 50.69
CA PRO A 194 10.30 5.76 50.26
C PRO A 194 10.51 6.75 51.42
N ALA A 195 11.10 7.92 51.14
CA ALA A 195 11.29 8.95 52.16
C ALA A 195 9.94 9.35 52.81
N GLY A 196 9.83 9.18 54.13
CA GLY A 196 8.61 9.48 54.89
C GLY A 196 7.58 8.34 54.99
N SER A 197 7.94 7.11 54.58
CA SER A 197 7.07 5.92 54.63
C SER A 197 7.59 4.86 55.62
N PRO A 198 6.73 4.22 56.44
CA PRO A 198 7.14 3.11 57.33
C PRO A 198 7.31 1.76 56.60
N TYR A 199 7.13 1.70 55.28
CA TYR A 199 7.09 0.47 54.50
C TYR A 199 8.43 0.17 53.81
N TRP A 200 8.88 -1.09 53.90
CA TRP A 200 10.02 -1.64 53.17
C TRP A 200 9.50 -2.56 52.06
N LEU A 201 10.01 -2.37 50.84
CA LEU A 201 9.63 -3.17 49.69
C LEU A 201 10.68 -4.24 49.46
N SER A 202 10.29 -5.51 49.37
CA SER A 202 11.18 -6.62 49.00
C SER A 202 10.83 -7.10 47.60
N CYS A 203 11.68 -6.81 46.62
CA CYS A 203 11.38 -7.08 45.21
C CYS A 203 12.25 -8.21 44.64
N ALA A 204 11.67 -9.37 44.32
CA ALA A 204 12.34 -10.36 43.49
C ALA A 204 12.13 -10.00 42.02
N MET A 205 13.20 -9.80 41.30
CA MET A 205 13.16 -9.51 39.87
C MET A 205 13.37 -10.85 39.10
N THR A 206 13.16 -10.87 37.79
CA THR A 206 13.52 -11.97 36.85
C THR A 206 13.84 -11.36 35.50
N SER A 207 14.40 -12.15 34.60
CA SER A 207 14.38 -11.75 33.20
C SER A 207 13.53 -12.61 32.35
N THR A 208 13.16 -11.98 31.25
CA THR A 208 12.45 -12.59 30.16
C THR A 208 13.18 -12.27 28.87
N TYR A 209 13.69 -13.30 28.21
CA TYR A 209 14.22 -13.17 26.85
C TYR A 209 13.07 -13.21 25.86
N VAL A 210 13.03 -12.22 24.99
CA VAL A 210 11.97 -12.06 24.00
C VAL A 210 12.52 -12.03 22.58
N GLU A 211 11.75 -12.60 21.67
CA GLU A 211 11.89 -12.37 20.24
C GLU A 211 10.82 -11.37 19.78
N LEU A 212 11.22 -10.47 18.89
CA LEU A 212 10.38 -9.38 18.42
C LEU A 212 10.26 -9.40 16.91
N GLU A 213 9.04 -9.16 16.42
CA GLU A 213 8.80 -8.77 15.04
C GLU A 213 8.61 -7.26 15.02
N VAL A 214 9.43 -6.54 14.24
CA VAL A 214 9.36 -5.08 14.13
C VAL A 214 8.79 -4.70 12.76
N SER A 215 7.71 -3.93 12.77
CA SER A 215 7.07 -3.41 11.57
C SER A 215 7.23 -1.90 11.49
N CYS A 216 7.75 -1.41 10.37
CA CYS A 216 7.90 0.02 10.09
C CYS A 216 7.07 0.39 8.85
N THR A 217 5.96 1.09 9.05
CA THR A 217 5.15 1.65 7.94
C THR A 217 5.82 2.84 7.27
N ALA A 218 6.51 3.68 8.06
CA ALA A 218 7.41 4.74 7.62
C ALA A 218 8.71 4.69 8.44
N THR A 219 9.74 5.42 8.01
CA THR A 219 11.05 5.47 8.69
C THR A 219 10.94 5.96 10.15
N SER A 220 9.91 6.72 10.47
CA SER A 220 9.65 7.29 11.81
C SER A 220 8.50 6.61 12.57
N THR A 221 7.95 5.50 12.08
CA THR A 221 6.78 4.83 12.70
C THR A 221 7.01 3.34 12.97
N CYS A 222 8.27 2.97 13.25
CA CYS A 222 8.62 1.61 13.64
C CYS A 222 7.97 1.22 14.97
N ARG A 223 7.53 -0.04 15.07
CA ARG A 223 7.01 -0.62 16.31
C ARG A 223 7.29 -2.12 16.36
N ALA A 224 7.43 -2.67 17.56
CA ALA A 224 7.30 -4.10 17.76
C ALA A 224 5.82 -4.47 17.48
N SER A 225 5.55 -5.21 16.40
CA SER A 225 4.22 -5.68 16.00
C SER A 225 3.83 -6.99 16.68
N ARG A 226 4.83 -7.83 16.99
CA ARG A 226 4.63 -9.11 17.68
C ARG A 226 5.78 -9.39 18.64
N VAL A 227 5.47 -10.08 19.72
CA VAL A 227 6.45 -10.50 20.75
C VAL A 227 6.21 -11.95 21.15
N ARG A 228 7.27 -12.68 21.47
CA ARG A 228 7.20 -14.03 22.06
C ARG A 228 8.40 -14.33 22.95
N ARG A 229 8.32 -15.38 23.78
CA ARG A 229 9.50 -15.91 24.49
C ARG A 229 10.52 -16.45 23.50
N SER A 230 11.80 -16.15 23.74
CA SER A 230 12.88 -16.65 22.90
C SER A 230 12.93 -18.17 22.89
N GLN A 231 13.18 -18.75 21.70
CA GLN A 231 13.32 -20.18 21.47
C GLN A 231 14.78 -20.64 21.41
N LEU A 232 15.73 -19.69 21.49
CA LEU A 232 17.16 -19.96 21.47
C LEU A 232 17.65 -20.42 22.85
N SER A 233 18.85 -21.00 22.91
CA SER A 233 19.50 -21.30 24.19
C SER A 233 19.83 -19.99 24.91
N GLN A 234 19.38 -19.87 26.15
CA GLN A 234 19.54 -18.65 26.93
C GLN A 234 20.12 -18.96 28.32
N LEU A 235 20.69 -17.96 29.00
CA LEU A 235 21.07 -18.12 30.41
C LEU A 235 19.82 -18.33 31.28
N PRO A 236 19.94 -19.01 32.44
CA PRO A 236 18.84 -19.14 33.39
C PRO A 236 18.25 -17.77 33.73
N SER A 237 16.93 -17.64 33.90
CA SER A 237 16.21 -16.38 34.20
C SER A 237 16.77 -15.59 35.39
N ASP A 238 17.52 -16.28 36.25
CA ASP A 238 18.03 -15.81 37.53
C ASP A 238 19.42 -15.18 37.43
N VAL A 239 20.09 -15.23 36.26
CA VAL A 239 21.44 -14.67 36.04
C VAL A 239 21.34 -13.24 35.51
N THR A 240 21.88 -12.22 36.18
CA THR A 240 21.42 -10.82 36.05
C THR A 240 22.50 -9.79 35.76
N MET A 241 22.11 -8.51 35.62
CA MET A 241 23.08 -7.40 35.51
C MET A 241 24.02 -7.34 36.73
N ARG A 242 23.55 -7.72 37.93
CA ARG A 242 24.42 -7.79 39.12
C ARG A 242 25.58 -8.78 38.93
N ASP A 243 25.29 -9.87 38.23
CA ASP A 243 26.25 -10.96 37.96
C ASP A 243 27.22 -10.60 36.82
N MET A 244 26.91 -9.55 36.06
CA MET A 244 27.75 -8.98 35.00
C MET A 244 28.57 -7.81 35.55
N GLY A 245 29.87 -8.03 35.76
CA GLY A 245 30.81 -6.98 36.20
C GLY A 245 31.12 -6.95 37.70
N GLY A 246 30.35 -7.61 38.57
CA GLY A 246 30.67 -7.76 40.00
C GLY A 246 30.01 -6.72 40.93
N ILE A 247 30.11 -6.96 42.25
CA ILE A 247 29.32 -6.29 43.30
C ILE A 247 29.52 -4.76 43.34
N SER A 248 30.72 -4.26 43.06
CA SER A 248 31.07 -2.83 43.10
C SER A 248 30.39 -2.01 41.99
N HIS A 249 30.11 -2.62 40.85
CA HIS A 249 29.46 -1.97 39.72
C HIS A 249 27.96 -1.81 39.97
N TRP A 250 27.36 -2.78 40.66
CA TRP A 250 25.96 -2.73 41.04
C TRP A 250 25.66 -1.65 42.09
N SER A 251 26.50 -1.53 43.13
CA SER A 251 26.34 -0.47 44.12
C SER A 251 26.44 0.92 43.48
N ARG A 252 27.38 1.09 42.54
CA ARG A 252 27.55 2.33 41.79
C ARG A 252 26.36 2.61 40.86
N PHE A 253 25.81 1.59 40.20
CA PHE A 253 24.57 1.72 39.42
C PHE A 253 23.40 2.23 40.26
N LEU A 254 23.17 1.61 41.43
CA LEU A 254 22.09 2.03 42.33
C LEU A 254 22.32 3.44 42.87
N GLU A 255 23.55 3.78 43.23
CA GLU A 255 23.91 5.13 43.67
C GLU A 255 23.63 6.16 42.58
N THR A 256 24.05 5.91 41.33
CA THR A 256 23.83 6.84 40.22
C THR A 256 22.36 6.92 39.81
N PHE A 257 21.64 5.79 39.86
CA PHE A 257 20.20 5.74 39.66
C PHE A 257 19.45 6.57 40.72
N LEU A 258 19.78 6.41 41.99
CA LEU A 258 19.13 7.16 43.08
C LEU A 258 19.49 8.65 43.06
N THR A 259 20.74 9.00 42.74
CA THR A 259 21.19 10.40 42.64
C THR A 259 20.66 11.12 41.40
N SER A 260 20.30 10.39 40.33
CA SER A 260 19.67 10.97 39.13
C SER A 260 18.36 11.72 39.39
N GLN A 261 17.77 11.53 40.56
CA GLN A 261 16.44 12.04 40.92
C GLN A 261 16.43 13.45 41.51
N GLY A 262 17.59 14.00 41.91
CA GLY A 262 17.69 15.28 42.60
C GLY A 262 17.08 15.26 44.02
N GLY A 263 17.76 15.84 45.00
CA GLY A 263 17.30 15.84 46.39
C GLY A 263 16.01 16.66 46.58
N GLY A 264 14.89 15.99 46.80
CA GLY A 264 13.55 16.56 47.01
C GLY A 264 12.48 15.47 46.85
N ALA A 265 11.19 15.76 47.10
CA ALA A 265 10.10 14.79 46.93
C ALA A 265 10.18 14.17 45.52
N SER A 266 10.72 12.96 45.44
CA SER A 266 11.54 12.57 44.30
C SER A 266 10.68 12.34 43.06
N LEU A 267 11.18 12.73 41.89
CA LEU A 267 10.59 12.40 40.59
C LEU A 267 10.28 10.90 40.48
N LEU A 268 11.15 10.07 41.05
CA LEU A 268 10.94 8.63 41.29
C LEU A 268 9.67 8.36 42.11
N SER A 269 9.52 8.96 43.29
CA SER A 269 8.33 8.76 44.14
C SER A 269 7.03 9.22 43.46
N ALA A 270 7.10 10.30 42.67
CA ALA A 270 5.98 10.81 41.88
C ALA A 270 5.62 9.84 40.74
N TYR A 271 6.61 9.34 40.01
CA TYR A 271 6.41 8.37 38.93
C TYR A 271 5.87 7.03 39.44
N LEU A 272 6.45 6.51 40.53
CA LEU A 272 5.99 5.27 41.17
C LEU A 272 4.54 5.38 41.63
N ARG A 273 4.13 6.56 42.11
CA ARG A 273 2.76 6.85 42.55
C ARG A 273 1.79 7.04 41.40
N ASN A 274 2.10 7.93 40.46
CA ASN A 274 1.28 8.15 39.29
C ASN A 274 2.15 8.64 38.11
N PRO A 275 2.41 7.79 37.09
CA PRO A 275 3.19 8.21 35.94
C PRO A 275 2.54 9.39 35.22
N ALA A 276 1.21 9.51 35.16
CA ALA A 276 0.55 10.60 34.44
C ALA A 276 0.82 12.00 35.04
N LEU A 277 1.22 12.08 36.32
CA LEU A 277 1.44 13.33 37.07
C LEU A 277 2.89 13.48 37.54
N SER A 278 3.87 13.00 36.75
CA SER A 278 5.29 13.01 37.15
C SER A 278 5.87 14.40 37.42
N ILE A 279 5.23 15.48 36.92
CA ILE A 279 5.52 16.86 37.29
C ILE A 279 4.26 17.49 37.87
N GLY A 280 4.19 17.59 39.20
CA GLY A 280 3.16 18.32 39.92
C GLY A 280 2.40 17.47 40.93
N ASN A 281 2.36 17.97 42.17
CA ASN A 281 1.60 17.46 43.32
C ASN A 281 2.26 16.35 44.15
N THR A 282 3.43 16.65 44.71
CA THR A 282 4.24 15.75 45.54
C THR A 282 3.71 15.50 46.97
N GLY A 283 2.44 15.76 47.30
CA GLY A 283 2.03 15.72 48.72
C GLY A 283 0.57 15.56 49.10
N LYS A 284 -0.37 15.28 48.18
CA LYS A 284 -1.80 15.21 48.54
C LYS A 284 -2.51 13.90 48.27
N ASP A 285 -1.95 13.02 47.44
CA ASP A 285 -2.60 11.74 47.14
C ASP A 285 -2.24 10.68 48.21
N PRO A 286 -3.12 9.73 48.55
CA PRO A 286 -2.79 8.58 49.39
C PRO A 286 -1.77 7.65 48.71
N TRP A 287 -0.90 6.98 49.48
CA TRP A 287 0.02 5.95 48.95
C TRP A 287 -0.73 4.62 48.74
N SER A 288 -1.69 4.61 47.81
CA SER A 288 -2.49 3.42 47.46
C SER A 288 -2.02 2.87 46.12
N ILE A 289 -0.89 2.17 46.13
CA ILE A 289 -0.28 1.54 44.95
C ILE A 289 -0.28 0.04 45.18
N THR A 290 -0.72 -0.74 44.19
CA THR A 290 -0.64 -2.21 44.27
C THR A 290 0.79 -2.70 44.05
N ASP A 291 1.18 -3.81 44.68
CA ASP A 291 2.53 -4.38 44.51
C ASP A 291 2.87 -4.65 43.04
N GLU A 292 1.90 -5.06 42.24
CA GLU A 292 2.07 -5.30 40.79
C GLU A 292 2.37 -4.01 40.02
N SER A 293 1.62 -2.94 40.29
CA SER A 293 1.85 -1.65 39.61
C SER A 293 3.16 -1.00 40.04
N LEU A 294 3.55 -1.19 41.31
CA LEU A 294 4.82 -0.73 41.83
C LEU A 294 5.99 -1.49 41.22
N SER A 295 5.91 -2.83 41.16
CA SER A 295 6.91 -3.69 40.53
C SER A 295 7.10 -3.32 39.05
N THR A 296 6.00 -3.16 38.32
CA THR A 296 6.02 -2.77 36.90
C THR A 296 6.71 -1.42 36.70
N ARG A 297 6.30 -0.39 37.45
CA ARG A 297 6.85 0.97 37.30
C ARG A 297 8.32 1.04 37.72
N LEU A 298 8.70 0.34 38.79
CA LEU A 298 10.09 0.29 39.25
C LEU A 298 10.98 -0.48 38.28
N GLY A 299 10.49 -1.61 37.76
CA GLY A 299 11.12 -2.35 36.68
C GLY A 299 11.32 -1.49 35.44
N GLN A 300 10.30 -0.74 35.01
CA GLN A 300 10.40 0.21 33.89
C GLN A 300 11.50 1.27 34.10
N LEU A 301 11.64 1.83 35.31
CA LEU A 301 12.64 2.84 35.60
C LEU A 301 14.06 2.27 35.63
N LEU A 302 14.26 1.10 36.25
CA LEU A 302 15.53 0.39 36.24
C LEU A 302 15.92 0.02 34.81
N ASN A 303 14.96 -0.54 34.05
CA ASN A 303 15.04 -0.85 32.62
C ASN A 303 15.51 0.34 31.79
N SER A 304 14.88 1.48 31.98
CA SER A 304 15.21 2.72 31.28
C SER A 304 16.61 3.22 31.62
N TYR A 305 16.99 3.21 32.90
CA TYR A 305 18.27 3.76 33.33
C TYR A 305 19.45 2.91 32.84
N PHE A 306 19.32 1.59 32.88
CA PHE A 306 20.36 0.70 32.34
C PHE A 306 20.47 0.75 30.82
N VAL A 307 19.35 0.77 30.09
CA VAL A 307 19.38 0.94 28.63
C VAL A 307 20.09 2.24 28.27
N GLY A 308 19.78 3.33 28.98
CA GLY A 308 20.48 4.60 28.86
C GLY A 308 21.98 4.50 29.15
N LEU A 309 22.37 3.76 30.20
CA LEU A 309 23.76 3.59 30.60
C LEU A 309 24.56 2.77 29.58
N ALA A 310 24.01 1.66 29.11
CA ALA A 310 24.69 0.72 28.23
C ALA A 310 24.80 1.21 26.78
N ASN A 311 23.89 2.11 26.37
CA ASN A 311 23.75 2.59 24.99
C ASN A 311 23.76 4.12 24.87
N LEU A 312 24.39 4.82 25.82
CA LEU A 312 24.38 6.28 25.94
C LEU A 312 24.63 7.02 24.61
N TYR A 313 25.67 6.58 23.89
CA TYR A 313 26.09 7.20 22.64
C TYR A 313 25.21 6.81 21.45
N THR A 314 24.72 5.57 21.40
CA THR A 314 23.88 5.09 20.29
C THR A 314 22.44 5.57 20.36
N ILE A 315 21.90 5.83 21.56
CA ILE A 315 20.55 6.37 21.76
C ILE A 315 20.42 7.77 21.18
N THR A 316 21.46 8.59 21.34
CA THR A 316 21.44 10.01 20.94
C THR A 316 22.11 10.26 19.59
N GLY A 317 23.20 9.58 19.29
CA GLY A 317 23.98 9.73 18.06
C GLY A 317 23.65 8.71 16.96
N GLY A 318 22.75 7.76 17.22
CA GLY A 318 22.46 6.64 16.32
C GLY A 318 23.59 5.61 16.28
N ILE A 319 23.43 4.56 15.47
CA ILE A 319 24.45 3.51 15.29
C ILE A 319 25.39 3.89 14.14
N ASN A 320 26.63 4.24 14.46
CA ASN A 320 27.68 4.58 13.49
C ASN A 320 29.08 4.23 14.04
N ASN A 321 30.13 4.46 13.24
CA ASN A 321 31.51 4.09 13.61
C ASN A 321 32.08 4.88 14.81
N GLU A 322 31.50 6.03 15.15
CA GLU A 322 31.95 6.88 16.27
C GLU A 322 31.19 6.56 17.56
N THR A 323 29.95 6.10 17.44
CA THR A 323 29.05 5.83 18.56
C THR A 323 28.97 4.36 18.94
N SER A 324 29.50 3.45 18.11
CA SER A 324 29.41 2.01 18.32
C SER A 324 30.62 1.22 17.81
N TYR A 325 30.89 0.11 18.48
CA TYR A 325 31.89 -0.88 18.08
C TYR A 325 31.22 -2.06 17.41
N PHE A 326 31.68 -2.41 16.22
CA PHE A 326 31.18 -3.59 15.52
C PHE A 326 31.86 -4.84 16.11
N GLY A 327 31.12 -5.63 16.87
CA GLY A 327 31.61 -6.90 17.40
C GLY A 327 31.68 -7.98 16.31
N ASP A 328 32.56 -8.97 16.50
CA ASP A 328 32.64 -10.16 15.63
C ASP A 328 31.29 -10.91 15.57
N THR A 329 31.01 -11.53 14.41
CA THR A 329 29.69 -12.15 14.10
C THR A 329 29.44 -13.51 14.76
N ASN A 330 30.38 -14.03 15.55
CA ASN A 330 30.20 -15.30 16.24
C ASN A 330 29.37 -15.07 17.51
N ILE A 331 28.11 -15.46 17.45
CA ILE A 331 27.13 -15.32 18.53
C ILE A 331 27.53 -16.22 19.70
N THR A 332 28.29 -15.69 20.65
CA THR A 332 28.40 -16.28 21.99
C THR A 332 27.59 -15.41 22.93
N PHE A 333 26.56 -15.98 23.56
CA PHE A 333 25.84 -15.36 24.69
C PHE A 333 26.73 -15.18 25.93
N GLU A 334 28.02 -15.48 25.81
CA GLU A 334 29.04 -15.19 26.81
C GLU A 334 29.46 -13.72 26.70
N PRO A 335 29.21 -12.91 27.75
CA PRO A 335 29.71 -11.55 27.80
C PRO A 335 31.24 -11.56 27.77
N ALA A 336 31.86 -10.94 26.76
CA ALA A 336 33.32 -10.90 26.72
C ALA A 336 33.86 -9.99 27.85
N GLU A 337 34.85 -10.50 28.58
CA GLU A 337 35.35 -9.96 29.85
C GLU A 337 36.00 -8.55 29.76
N LYS A 338 36.38 -8.09 28.56
CA LYS A 338 37.21 -6.89 28.35
C LYS A 338 36.95 -6.17 27.03
N ILE A 339 35.73 -5.71 26.75
CA ILE A 339 35.53 -4.81 25.60
C ILE A 339 34.76 -3.61 26.07
N SER A 340 35.27 -2.44 25.71
CA SER A 340 34.94 -1.20 26.38
C SER A 340 33.76 -0.46 25.71
N GLU A 341 33.29 -0.85 24.52
CA GLU A 341 32.45 -0.04 23.62
C GLU A 341 31.04 -0.64 23.40
N SER A 342 30.00 0.18 23.20
CA SER A 342 28.65 -0.31 22.86
C SER A 342 28.73 -1.19 21.62
N ARG A 343 28.51 -2.50 21.77
CA ARG A 343 28.68 -3.44 20.66
C ARG A 343 27.47 -3.37 19.76
N VAL A 344 27.68 -3.38 18.47
CA VAL A 344 26.60 -3.57 17.50
C VAL A 344 26.76 -4.91 16.84
N TRP A 345 25.73 -5.73 16.95
CA TRP A 345 25.64 -7.01 16.28
C TRP A 345 24.85 -6.89 14.98
N PRO A 346 25.41 -7.41 13.86
CA PRO A 346 24.64 -7.62 12.65
C PRO A 346 23.73 -8.83 12.88
N SER A 347 22.44 -8.56 13.05
CA SER A 347 21.40 -9.59 13.12
C SER A 347 20.85 -9.87 11.73
N GLN A 348 20.60 -11.15 11.43
CA GLN A 348 19.95 -11.56 10.18
C GLN A 348 18.45 -11.65 10.41
N GLY A 349 17.68 -11.04 9.52
CA GLY A 349 16.22 -11.07 9.56
C GLY A 349 15.63 -11.16 8.18
N THR A 350 14.31 -11.20 8.15
CA THR A 350 13.53 -11.21 6.91
C THR A 350 12.78 -9.89 6.80
N LYS A 351 13.04 -9.14 5.73
CA LYS A 351 12.37 -7.89 5.43
C LYS A 351 11.21 -8.15 4.48
N HIS A 352 10.01 -7.85 4.92
CA HIS A 352 8.80 -7.84 4.10
C HIS A 352 8.55 -6.41 3.62
N LYS A 353 8.71 -6.16 2.32
CA LYS A 353 8.43 -4.85 1.70
C LYS A 353 7.16 -4.94 0.88
N HIS A 354 6.15 -4.14 1.23
CA HIS A 354 4.98 -3.93 0.39
C HIS A 354 5.39 -3.06 -0.79
N VAL A 355 5.29 -3.59 -2.01
CA VAL A 355 5.59 -2.87 -3.25
C VAL A 355 4.34 -2.86 -4.11
N GLU A 356 3.95 -1.68 -4.56
CA GLU A 356 2.90 -1.51 -5.54
C GLU A 356 3.39 -2.01 -6.90
N VAL A 357 2.67 -2.97 -7.48
CA VAL A 357 2.96 -3.53 -8.80
C VAL A 357 1.76 -3.33 -9.71
N ILE A 358 2.03 -2.98 -10.96
CA ILE A 358 1.00 -2.85 -11.99
C ILE A 358 0.80 -4.23 -12.62
N ILE A 359 -0.38 -4.81 -12.42
CA ILE A 359 -0.74 -6.12 -12.98
C ILE A 359 -1.64 -5.91 -14.20
N ALA A 360 -1.30 -6.59 -15.30
CA ALA A 360 -2.12 -6.60 -16.50
C ALA A 360 -3.21 -7.68 -16.44
N HIS A 361 -4.47 -7.29 -16.62
CA HIS A 361 -5.58 -8.25 -16.66
C HIS A 361 -5.63 -8.95 -18.02
N LYS A 362 -5.12 -10.19 -18.07
CA LYS A 362 -4.95 -10.97 -19.31
C LYS A 362 -6.17 -10.91 -20.24
N ALA A 363 -7.38 -11.11 -19.72
CA ALA A 363 -8.60 -11.13 -20.56
C ALA A 363 -8.94 -9.77 -21.21
N TRP A 364 -8.69 -8.65 -20.50
CA TRP A 364 -8.99 -7.32 -21.04
C TRP A 364 -7.92 -6.91 -22.06
N THR A 365 -6.65 -7.23 -21.77
CA THR A 365 -5.54 -7.03 -22.71
C THR A 365 -5.76 -7.81 -24.01
N THR A 366 -6.08 -9.10 -23.94
CA THR A 366 -6.34 -9.91 -25.14
C THR A 366 -7.54 -9.39 -25.93
N THR A 367 -8.61 -9.00 -25.25
CA THR A 367 -9.79 -8.41 -25.89
C THR A 367 -9.43 -7.12 -26.63
N LEU A 368 -8.70 -6.22 -25.98
CA LEU A 368 -8.27 -4.96 -26.58
C LEU A 368 -7.34 -5.20 -27.78
N SER A 369 -6.42 -6.15 -27.69
CA SER A 369 -5.54 -6.53 -28.80
C SER A 369 -6.35 -7.02 -30.01
N ILE A 370 -7.34 -7.90 -29.80
CA ILE A 370 -8.20 -8.42 -30.87
C ILE A 370 -8.98 -7.28 -31.55
N ILE A 371 -9.62 -6.40 -30.77
CA ILE A 371 -10.42 -5.30 -31.34
C ILE A 371 -9.52 -4.29 -32.08
N SER A 372 -8.32 -4.04 -31.56
CA SER A 372 -7.36 -3.15 -32.23
C SER A 372 -6.90 -3.71 -33.58
N ILE A 373 -6.67 -5.02 -33.68
CA ILE A 373 -6.35 -5.69 -34.95
C ILE A 373 -7.52 -5.55 -35.94
N LEU A 374 -8.76 -5.80 -35.48
CA LEU A 374 -9.95 -5.63 -36.32
C LEU A 374 -10.11 -4.20 -36.83
N LEU A 375 -9.80 -3.20 -36.00
CA LEU A 375 -9.81 -1.79 -36.40
C LEU A 375 -8.75 -1.46 -37.46
N ILE A 376 -7.54 -1.99 -37.31
CA ILE A 376 -6.47 -1.82 -38.29
C ILE A 376 -6.90 -2.43 -39.64
N LEU A 377 -7.48 -3.63 -39.62
CA LEU A 377 -8.02 -4.27 -40.82
C LEU A 377 -9.15 -3.45 -41.45
N ALA A 378 -10.09 -2.93 -40.65
CA ALA A 378 -11.18 -2.10 -41.15
C ALA A 378 -10.68 -0.78 -41.75
N CYS A 379 -9.60 -0.21 -41.21
CA CYS A 379 -8.96 0.99 -41.75
C CYS A 379 -8.44 0.77 -43.19
N LEU A 380 -7.95 -0.43 -43.50
CA LEU A 380 -7.46 -0.78 -44.83
C LEU A 380 -8.59 -1.00 -45.85
N ILE A 381 -9.83 -1.24 -45.43
CA ILE A 381 -10.97 -1.45 -46.34
C ILE A 381 -11.21 -0.20 -47.19
N SER A 382 -11.28 0.98 -46.57
CA SER A 382 -11.60 2.21 -47.30
C SER A 382 -10.64 2.53 -48.46
N PRO A 383 -9.31 2.56 -48.26
CA PRO A 383 -8.37 2.80 -49.36
C PRO A 383 -8.35 1.65 -50.37
N LEU A 384 -8.50 0.40 -49.94
CA LEU A 384 -8.45 -0.76 -50.83
C LEU A 384 -9.68 -0.83 -51.74
N VAL A 385 -10.87 -0.58 -51.19
CA VAL A 385 -12.11 -0.45 -51.97
C VAL A 385 -12.01 0.75 -52.92
N ARG A 386 -11.50 1.89 -52.44
CA ARG A 386 -11.35 3.09 -53.26
C ARG A 386 -10.38 2.93 -54.43
N HIS A 387 -9.27 2.24 -54.21
CA HIS A 387 -8.21 2.13 -55.21
C HIS A 387 -8.48 1.02 -56.23
N PHE A 388 -9.03 -0.13 -55.80
CA PHE A 388 -9.17 -1.30 -56.66
C PHE A 388 -10.59 -1.57 -57.14
N LEU A 389 -11.61 -1.06 -56.45
CA LEU A 389 -12.99 -1.52 -56.63
C LEU A 389 -13.96 -0.43 -57.07
N THR A 390 -13.71 0.85 -56.75
CA THR A 390 -14.57 1.97 -57.19
C THR A 390 -13.92 2.75 -58.32
N THR A 391 -14.71 3.12 -59.32
CA THR A 391 -14.25 3.95 -60.45
C THR A 391 -14.99 5.30 -60.53
N GLY A 392 -16.08 5.46 -59.76
CA GLY A 392 -16.91 6.67 -59.73
C GLY A 392 -16.40 7.76 -58.77
N PRO A 393 -16.88 9.00 -58.92
CA PRO A 393 -16.53 10.12 -58.04
C PRO A 393 -17.15 9.98 -56.65
N ASP A 394 -16.57 10.65 -55.64
CA ASP A 394 -17.09 10.66 -54.27
C ASP A 394 -18.39 11.50 -54.21
N VAL A 395 -19.53 10.83 -54.28
CA VAL A 395 -20.86 11.45 -54.26
C VAL A 395 -21.41 11.40 -52.85
N ALA A 396 -21.31 12.51 -52.11
CA ALA A 396 -21.91 12.67 -50.80
C ALA A 396 -23.46 12.74 -50.91
N MET A 397 -24.16 11.60 -50.94
CA MET A 397 -25.61 11.56 -51.12
C MET A 397 -26.35 10.67 -50.10
N ASN A 398 -27.44 11.22 -49.56
CA ASN A 398 -28.46 10.48 -48.79
C ASN A 398 -29.48 9.86 -49.75
N PHE A 399 -29.26 8.61 -50.14
CA PHE A 399 -29.91 7.96 -51.29
C PHE A 399 -31.43 7.71 -51.14
N SER A 400 -31.93 7.45 -49.94
CA SER A 400 -33.36 7.12 -49.73
C SER A 400 -34.29 8.30 -50.04
N SER A 401 -33.83 9.54 -49.83
CA SER A 401 -34.60 10.76 -50.09
C SER A 401 -34.47 11.29 -51.52
N LEU A 402 -33.33 11.07 -52.19
CA LEU A 402 -32.99 11.74 -53.46
C LEU A 402 -33.15 10.85 -54.69
N ALA A 403 -32.79 9.57 -54.62
CA ALA A 403 -32.80 8.68 -55.79
C ALA A 403 -34.20 8.19 -56.19
N THR A 404 -35.19 8.33 -55.30
CA THR A 404 -36.55 7.81 -55.50
C THR A 404 -37.65 8.88 -55.51
N ARG A 405 -37.34 10.16 -55.25
CA ARG A 405 -38.31 11.25 -55.38
C ARG A 405 -38.22 11.81 -56.80
N ASN A 406 -39.16 11.44 -57.65
CA ASN A 406 -39.30 11.92 -59.04
C ASN A 406 -38.11 11.61 -59.96
N ASN A 407 -37.59 10.38 -59.91
CA ASN A 407 -36.63 9.90 -60.90
C ASN A 407 -37.37 9.17 -62.03
N ALA A 408 -37.25 9.66 -63.27
CA ALA A 408 -37.86 9.03 -64.45
C ALA A 408 -37.26 7.66 -64.81
N TYR A 409 -36.06 7.35 -64.30
CA TYR A 409 -35.30 6.15 -64.61
C TYR A 409 -35.46 5.03 -63.56
N VAL A 410 -36.36 5.20 -62.59
CA VAL A 410 -36.66 4.19 -61.57
C VAL A 410 -38.17 3.91 -61.60
N PRO A 411 -38.61 2.64 -61.78
CA PRO A 411 -40.02 2.30 -61.81
C PRO A 411 -40.62 2.47 -60.40
N LEU A 412 -41.18 3.65 -60.14
CA LEU A 412 -41.87 3.97 -58.91
C LEU A 412 -43.36 3.63 -59.08
N SER A 413 -43.94 2.88 -58.14
CA SER A 413 -45.39 2.66 -58.11
C SER A 413 -46.09 4.01 -57.95
N SER A 414 -47.14 4.25 -58.74
CA SER A 414 -47.93 5.50 -58.78
C SER A 414 -48.67 5.87 -57.48
N SER A 415 -48.48 5.10 -56.41
CA SER A 415 -49.10 5.34 -55.11
C SER A 415 -48.08 5.87 -54.10
N GLY A 416 -48.31 7.12 -53.64
CA GLY A 416 -47.91 7.56 -52.30
C GLY A 416 -46.67 8.46 -52.19
N THR A 417 -46.85 9.76 -52.44
CA THR A 417 -45.97 10.82 -51.90
C THR A 417 -46.04 10.92 -50.36
N TYR A 418 -47.02 10.27 -49.73
CA TYR A 418 -47.29 10.28 -48.29
C TYR A 418 -46.86 9.01 -47.54
N LEU A 419 -46.30 7.99 -48.23
CA LEU A 419 -45.89 6.75 -47.55
C LEU A 419 -44.73 7.00 -46.59
N ASP A 420 -44.84 6.47 -45.38
CA ASP A 420 -43.75 6.46 -44.40
C ASP A 420 -42.53 5.69 -44.93
N ALA A 421 -41.34 6.08 -44.50
CA ALA A 421 -40.08 5.55 -45.00
C ALA A 421 -40.00 4.01 -44.84
N ALA A 422 -40.52 3.48 -43.73
CA ALA A 422 -40.53 2.04 -43.45
C ALA A 422 -41.43 1.24 -44.41
N ASP A 423 -42.59 1.78 -44.79
CA ASP A 423 -43.52 1.09 -45.68
C ASP A 423 -43.10 1.21 -47.15
N ARG A 424 -42.50 2.34 -47.52
CA ARG A 424 -41.86 2.52 -48.83
C ARG A 424 -40.65 1.61 -49.00
N TYR A 425 -39.87 1.42 -47.95
CA TYR A 425 -38.76 0.47 -47.94
C TYR A 425 -39.23 -0.96 -48.24
N LYS A 426 -40.34 -1.42 -47.64
CA LYS A 426 -40.89 -2.77 -47.91
C LYS A 426 -41.27 -2.98 -49.38
N LEU A 427 -41.74 -1.93 -50.04
CA LEU A 427 -42.13 -1.94 -51.46
C LEU A 427 -40.93 -1.94 -52.40
N LEU A 428 -39.85 -1.26 -52.04
CA LEU A 428 -38.66 -1.06 -52.89
C LEU A 428 -37.47 -1.95 -52.55
N LYS A 429 -37.56 -2.78 -51.51
CA LYS A 429 -36.45 -3.60 -50.99
C LYS A 429 -35.72 -4.45 -52.05
N ASP A 430 -36.46 -4.98 -53.03
CA ASP A 430 -35.94 -5.89 -54.06
C ASP A 430 -35.49 -5.16 -55.33
N VAL A 431 -35.77 -3.86 -55.45
CA VAL A 431 -35.29 -3.02 -56.56
C VAL A 431 -33.79 -2.87 -56.42
N ARG A 432 -33.07 -3.13 -57.51
CA ARG A 432 -31.63 -2.86 -57.59
C ARG A 432 -31.43 -1.45 -58.08
N LEU A 433 -30.43 -0.76 -57.54
CA LEU A 433 -30.02 0.56 -58.02
C LEU A 433 -28.55 0.51 -58.39
N ARG A 434 -28.23 1.14 -59.52
CA ARG A 434 -26.87 1.32 -60.00
C ARG A 434 -26.58 2.79 -60.26
N LEU A 435 -25.46 3.27 -59.73
CA LEU A 435 -24.89 4.57 -60.11
C LEU A 435 -23.95 4.36 -61.28
N GLY A 436 -24.12 5.13 -62.35
CA GLY A 436 -23.25 5.06 -63.51
C GLY A 436 -23.39 6.26 -64.43
N ASP A 437 -22.50 6.35 -65.41
CA ASP A 437 -22.55 7.36 -66.45
C ASP A 437 -23.51 6.91 -67.56
N ALA A 438 -24.55 7.72 -67.83
CA ALA A 438 -25.50 7.50 -68.91
C ALA A 438 -24.86 7.66 -70.29
N GLU A 439 -23.82 8.50 -70.40
CA GLU A 439 -23.22 8.92 -71.66
C GLU A 439 -21.71 8.63 -71.68
N ARG A 440 -21.34 7.35 -71.59
CA ARG A 440 -19.94 6.87 -71.61
C ARG A 440 -19.05 7.34 -72.78
N LYS A 441 -19.63 7.95 -73.81
CA LYS A 441 -18.92 8.38 -75.04
C LYS A 441 -18.88 9.91 -75.23
N ALA A 442 -19.52 10.68 -74.36
CA ALA A 442 -19.49 12.13 -74.42
C ALA A 442 -18.24 12.68 -73.69
N ASP A 443 -17.74 13.84 -74.13
CA ASP A 443 -16.61 14.53 -73.45
C ASP A 443 -16.97 14.99 -72.02
N VAL A 444 -18.26 15.08 -71.71
CA VAL A 444 -18.79 15.35 -70.37
C VAL A 444 -19.74 14.22 -69.98
N GLY A 445 -19.36 13.42 -68.98
CA GLY A 445 -20.18 12.33 -68.46
C GLY A 445 -21.39 12.82 -67.68
N ASN A 446 -22.51 12.10 -67.77
CA ASN A 446 -23.75 12.42 -67.06
C ASN A 446 -24.09 11.30 -66.07
N LEU A 447 -23.84 11.56 -64.78
CA LEU A 447 -24.09 10.59 -63.71
C LEU A 447 -25.58 10.43 -63.44
N VAL A 448 -26.07 9.22 -63.61
CA VAL A 448 -27.47 8.86 -63.36
C VAL A 448 -27.57 7.68 -62.39
N ILE A 449 -28.70 7.63 -61.67
CA ILE A 449 -29.09 6.49 -60.86
C ILE A 449 -30.25 5.80 -61.59
N GLY A 450 -30.01 4.57 -62.03
CA GLY A 450 -31.02 3.73 -62.70
C GLY A 450 -31.25 2.43 -61.95
N SER A 451 -32.38 1.76 -62.22
CA SER A 451 -32.70 0.44 -61.66
C SER A 451 -32.36 -0.72 -62.57
#